data_AF-A0A1M5M0A4-F1
#
_entry.id   AF-A0A1M5M0A4-F1
#
_cell.length_a   1.000
_cell.length_b   1.000
_cell.length_c   1.000
_cell.angle_alpha   90.00
_cell.angle_beta   90.00
_cell.angle_gamma   90.00
#
_symmetry.space_group_name_H-M   'P 1'
#
loop_
_entity.id
_entity.type
_entity.pdbx_description
1 polymer ?
#
loop_
_entity_poly.entity_id
_entity_poly.type
_entity_poly.pdbx_seq_one_letter_code
_entity_poly.pdbx_strand_id
1 'polypeptide(L)' 'MTGPRSDPKEAKGNEKRRLDEALEEGLEETFPGSDPVNVTQPAPSKGDHYVKRSN' A
#
# COMPACT_ATOMS: atom_id res chain seq x y z
N MET A 1 13.36 42.56 22.67
CA MET A 1 13.82 41.89 21.43
C MET A 1 12.86 40.75 21.14
N THR A 2 11.81 40.97 20.35
CA THR A 2 10.95 39.87 19.86
C THR A 2 11.49 39.46 18.49
N GLY A 3 12.11 38.28 18.39
CA GLY A 3 12.63 37.73 17.15
C GLY A 3 11.53 37.42 16.12
N PRO A 4 11.90 37.14 14.86
CA PRO A 4 10.94 36.91 13.79
C PRO A 4 10.07 35.70 14.14
N ARG A 5 8.75 35.91 14.19
CA ARG A 5 7.78 34.83 14.40
C ARG A 5 7.61 34.15 13.05
N SER A 6 8.00 32.88 12.97
CA SER A 6 7.77 32.04 11.80
C SER A 6 6.28 31.95 11.48
N ASP A 7 5.93 32.06 10.20
CA ASP A 7 4.55 32.07 9.77
C ASP A 7 3.85 30.73 10.09
N PRO A 8 2.64 30.73 10.66
CA PRO A 8 1.93 29.50 11.04
C PRO A 8 1.60 28.60 9.84
N LYS A 9 1.64 29.13 8.61
CA LYS A 9 1.50 28.34 7.37
C LYS A 9 2.75 27.50 7.08
N GLU A 10 3.94 28.03 7.34
CA GLU A 10 5.19 27.29 7.16
C GLU A 10 5.33 26.17 8.19
N ALA A 11 4.92 26.42 9.44
CA ALA A 11 4.89 25.40 10.49
C ALA A 11 4.03 24.19 10.10
N LYS A 12 2.82 24.43 9.58
CA LYS A 12 1.92 23.36 9.10
C LYS A 12 2.47 22.60 7.90
N GLY A 13 3.15 23.30 6.97
CA GLY A 13 3.78 22.68 5.81
C GLY A 13 4.91 21.73 6.22
N ASN A 14 5.70 22.12 7.21
CA ASN A 14 6.80 21.29 7.73
C ASN A 14 6.29 20.07 8.51
N GLU A 15 5.22 20.23 9.29
CA GLU A 15 4.58 19.13 10.00
C GLU A 15 4.00 18.09 9.02
N LYS A 16 3.30 18.55 7.97
CA LYS A 16 2.76 17.66 6.94
C LYS A 16 3.84 16.82 6.27
N ARG A 17 4.97 17.43 5.88
CA ARG A 17 6.10 16.70 5.24
C ARG A 17 6.65 15.59 6.14
N ARG A 18 6.85 15.88 7.42
CA ARG A 18 7.33 14.89 8.40
C ARG A 18 6.37 13.71 8.56
N LEU A 19 5.06 13.99 8.55
CA LEU A 19 4.03 12.95 8.64
C LEU A 19 3.99 12.10 7.36
N ASP A 20 4.08 12.73 6.18
CA ASP A 20 4.11 12.03 4.90
C ASP A 20 5.33 11.09 4.81
N GLU A 21 6.51 11.53 5.26
CA GLU A 21 7.74 10.71 5.30
C GLU A 21 7.59 9.49 6.25
N ALA A 22 7.07 9.70 7.46
CA ALA A 22 6.87 8.63 8.43
C ALA A 22 5.83 7.59 7.98
N LEU A 23 4.82 8.01 7.21
CA LEU A 23 3.84 7.11 6.61
C LEU A 23 4.48 6.22 5.53
N GLU A 24 5.32 6.79 4.67
CA GLU A 24 6.00 6.03 3.61
C GLU A 24 6.97 4.99 4.21
N GLU A 25 7.81 5.39 5.16
CA GLU A 25 8.74 4.49 5.86
C GLU A 25 7.99 3.31 6.52
N GLY A 26 6.87 3.59 7.20
CA GLY A 26 6.04 2.55 7.79
C GLY A 26 5.40 1.62 6.76
N LEU A 27 5.04 2.11 5.57
CA LEU A 27 4.47 1.28 4.50
C LEU A 27 5.51 0.40 3.82
N GLU A 28 6.75 0.86 3.67
CA GLU A 28 7.86 0.08 3.08
C GLU A 28 8.17 -1.19 3.88
N GLU A 29 8.10 -1.13 5.22
CA GLU A 29 8.40 -2.25 6.10
C GLU A 29 7.21 -3.20 6.35
N THR A 30 5.98 -2.78 6.05
CA THR A 30 4.75 -3.51 6.45
C THR A 30 4.34 -4.58 5.44
N PHE A 31 4.86 -4.56 4.22
CA PHE A 31 4.50 -5.54 3.20
C PHE A 31 5.70 -6.38 2.79
N PRO A 32 5.69 -7.72 2.98
CA PRO A 32 6.52 -8.57 2.13
C PRO A 32 6.11 -8.20 0.71
N GLY A 33 7.04 -7.66 -0.09
CA GLY A 33 6.75 -7.09 -1.41
C GLY A 33 5.76 -7.98 -2.16
N SER A 34 4.49 -7.53 -2.20
CA SER A 34 3.29 -8.31 -2.54
C SER A 34 3.56 -9.80 -2.74
N ASP A 35 3.52 -10.60 -1.67
CA ASP A 35 3.73 -12.06 -1.73
C ASP A 35 3.11 -12.61 -3.03
N PRO A 36 3.91 -13.19 -3.95
CA PRO A 36 3.50 -13.36 -5.34
C PRO A 36 2.16 -14.08 -5.42
N VAL A 37 1.30 -13.64 -6.35
CA VAL A 37 0.04 -14.32 -6.63
C VAL A 37 0.34 -15.81 -6.82
N ASN A 38 -0.22 -16.66 -5.96
CA ASN A 38 -0.05 -18.11 -6.06
C ASN A 38 -0.50 -18.56 -7.46
N VAL A 39 0.47 -18.86 -8.34
CA VAL A 39 0.24 -19.22 -9.75
C VAL A 39 -0.30 -20.65 -9.88
N THR A 40 -0.31 -21.41 -8.78
CA THR A 40 -0.85 -22.77 -8.81
C THR A 40 -2.37 -22.72 -8.69
N GLN A 41 -3.05 -23.13 -9.76
CA GLN A 41 -4.44 -23.55 -9.64
C GLN A 41 -4.47 -24.71 -8.63
N PRO A 42 -5.32 -24.65 -7.59
CA PRO A 42 -5.56 -25.82 -6.76
C PRO A 42 -6.02 -26.97 -7.64
N ALA A 43 -5.78 -28.21 -7.20
CA ALA A 43 -6.21 -29.38 -7.95
C ALA A 43 -7.70 -29.24 -8.32
N PRO A 44 -8.10 -29.58 -9.57
CA PRO A 44 -9.47 -29.44 -10.03
C PRO A 44 -10.47 -29.98 -9.01
N SER A 45 -11.48 -29.18 -8.70
CA SER A 45 -12.56 -29.58 -7.81
C SER A 45 -13.44 -30.62 -8.50
N LYS A 46 -14.21 -31.40 -7.72
CA LYS A 46 -15.23 -32.31 -8.30
C LYS A 46 -16.27 -31.56 -9.14
N GLY A 47 -16.43 -30.25 -8.95
CA GLY A 47 -17.32 -29.40 -9.75
C GLY A 47 -16.72 -28.95 -11.08
N ASP A 48 -15.41 -29.11 -11.27
CA ASP A 48 -14.68 -28.63 -12.46
C ASP A 48 -14.76 -29.66 -13.62
N HIS A 49 -15.43 -30.78 -13.41
CA HIS A 49 -15.61 -31.81 -14.42
C HIS A 49 -16.45 -31.31 -15.60
N TYR A 50 -15.75 -31.02 -16.70
CA TYR A 50 -16.16 -31.11 -18.11
C TYR A 50 -17.53 -30.48 -18.47
N VAL A 51 -17.54 -29.15 -18.66
CA VAL A 51 -18.56 -28.52 -19.50
C VAL A 51 -18.33 -28.99 -20.94
N LYS A 52 -19.14 -29.93 -21.41
CA LYS A 52 -19.21 -30.28 -22.84
C LYS A 52 -19.65 -29.02 -23.60
N ARG A 53 -18.70 -28.28 -24.18
CA ARG A 53 -19.03 -27.27 -25.18
C ARG A 53 -19.53 -28.01 -26.42
N SER A 54 -20.85 -28.01 -26.60
CA SER A 54 -21.46 -28.33 -27.89
C SER A 54 -21.01 -27.27 -28.89
N ASN A 55 -20.51 -27.72 -30.04
CA ASN A 55 -20.24 -26.87 -31.21
C ASN A 55 -21.53 -26.55 -31.96
#